data_AF-A0A0T5P0W8-F1
#
_entry.id   AF-A0A0T5P0W8-F1
#
_cell.length_a   1.000
_cell.length_b   1.000
_cell.length_c   1.000
_cell.angle_alpha   90.00
_cell.angle_beta   90.00
_cell.angle_gamma   90.00
#
_symmetry.space_group_name_H-M   'P 1'
#
loop_
_entity.id
_entity.type
_entity.pdbx_description
1 polymer ?
#
loop_
_entity_poly.entity_id
_entity_poly.type
_entity_poly.pdbx_seq_one_letter_code
_entity_poly.pdbx_strand_id
1 'polypeptide(L)'
;MKRRRLSPKSLKARIDTLTRRHREIDLRITREQSQPTGDALRLKQLKQERLGLRDAIRLTQTLLKRLDPRPVRLAGQQQFHSG
;
A
#
# COMPACT_ATOMS: atom_id res chain seq x y z
N MET A 1 -11.41 20.83 -16.64
CA MET A 1 -10.88 19.72 -15.81
C MET A 1 -9.42 19.43 -16.18
N LYS A 2 -8.45 19.76 -15.31
CA LYS A 2 -7.02 19.49 -15.59
C LYS A 2 -6.80 17.98 -15.63
N ARG A 3 -6.58 17.41 -16.82
CA ARG A 3 -6.07 16.04 -16.97
C ARG A 3 -4.72 16.00 -16.27
N ARG A 4 -4.70 15.61 -14.99
CA ARG A 4 -3.44 15.43 -14.23
C ARG A 4 -2.65 14.38 -14.99
N ARG A 5 -1.62 14.82 -15.73
CA ARG A 5 -0.68 13.93 -16.39
C ARG A 5 -0.18 12.99 -15.31
N LEU A 6 -0.49 11.70 -15.46
CA LEU A 6 -0.04 10.66 -14.55
C LEU A 6 1.48 10.64 -14.62
N SER A 7 2.14 11.32 -13.68
CA SER A 7 3.60 11.35 -13.59
C SER A 7 4.07 10.20 -12.71
N PRO A 8 5.28 9.64 -12.95
CA PRO A 8 5.85 8.62 -12.07
C PRO A 8 5.92 9.10 -10.60
N LYS A 9 6.19 10.38 -10.37
CA LYS A 9 6.20 11.01 -9.03
C LYS A 9 4.81 10.98 -8.38
N SER A 10 3.76 11.30 -9.13
CA SER A 10 2.38 11.23 -8.65
C SER A 10 1.96 9.80 -8.32
N LEU A 11 2.37 8.81 -9.13
CA LEU A 11 2.08 7.40 -8.88
C LEU A 11 2.83 6.87 -7.64
N LYS A 12 4.10 7.26 -7.44
CA LYS A 12 4.86 6.94 -6.22
C LYS A 12 4.19 7.52 -4.96
N ALA A 13 3.79 8.80 -5.00
CA ALA A 13 3.06 9.43 -3.89
C ALA A 13 1.71 8.73 -3.62
N ARG A 14 1.02 8.28 -4.68
CA ARG A 14 -0.22 7.52 -4.56
C ARG A 14 0.01 6.15 -3.89
N ILE A 15 1.07 5.43 -4.26
CA ILE A 15 1.46 4.15 -3.64
C ILE A 15 1.76 4.35 -2.16
N ASP A 16 2.51 5.39 -1.79
CA ASP A 16 2.82 5.69 -0.39
C ASP A 16 1.53 5.92 0.42
N THR A 17 0.62 6.74 -0.11
CA THR A 17 -0.68 7.01 0.52
C THR A 17 -1.51 5.74 0.70
N LEU A 18 -1.59 4.90 -0.33
CA LEU A 18 -2.33 3.64 -0.27
C LEU A 18 -1.68 2.65 0.72
N THR A 19 -0.36 2.65 0.81
CA THR A 19 0.39 1.79 1.74
C THR A 19 0.16 2.20 3.19
N ARG A 20 0.14 3.51 3.49
CA ARG A 20 -0.21 4.02 4.83
C ARG A 20 -1.60 3.56 5.23
N ARG A 21 -2.60 3.77 4.36
CA ARG A 21 -3.98 3.33 4.59
C ARG A 21 -4.08 1.82 4.78
N HIS A 22 -3.36 1.03 4.00
CA HIS A 22 -3.34 -0.42 4.14
C HIS A 22 -2.83 -0.84 5.53
N ARG A 23 -1.75 -0.20 6.01
CA ARG A 23 -1.21 -0.44 7.37
C ARG A 23 -2.22 -0.05 8.45
N GLU A 24 -2.90 1.07 8.30
CA GLU A 24 -3.94 1.50 9.26
C GLU A 24 -5.08 0.47 9.35
N ILE A 25 -5.50 -0.10 8.21
CA ILE A 25 -6.53 -1.15 8.19
C ILE A 25 -6.02 -2.46 8.81
N ASP A 26 -4.78 -2.88 8.54
CA ASP A 26 -4.21 -4.05 9.22
C ASP A 26 -4.17 -3.86 10.74
N LEU A 27 -3.76 -2.70 11.24
CA LEU A 27 -3.77 -2.39 12.67
C LEU A 27 -5.19 -2.46 13.26
N ARG A 28 -6.19 -1.95 12.54
CA ARG A 28 -7.61 -2.04 12.95
C ARG A 28 -8.10 -3.49 12.96
N ILE A 29 -7.72 -4.31 11.98
CA ILE A 29 -8.03 -5.74 11.95
C ILE A 29 -7.41 -6.45 13.16
N THR A 30 -6.12 -6.23 13.43
CA THR A 30 -5.43 -6.85 14.57
C THR A 30 -6.08 -6.47 15.89
N ARG A 31 -6.44 -5.19 16.06
CA ARG A 31 -7.13 -4.71 17.26
C ARG A 31 -8.49 -5.38 17.44
N GLU A 32 -9.28 -5.47 16.37
CA GLU A 32 -10.62 -6.07 16.38
C GLU A 32 -10.57 -7.60 16.59
N GLN A 33 -9.56 -8.29 16.04
CA GLN A 33 -9.34 -9.73 16.26
C GLN A 33 -8.91 -10.05 17.69
N SER A 34 -8.24 -9.11 18.35
CA SER A 34 -7.83 -9.26 19.74
C SER A 34 -8.95 -8.97 20.74
N GLN A 35 -10.13 -8.50 20.28
CA GLN A 35 -11.29 -8.30 21.15
C GLN A 35 -12.06 -9.63 21.32
N PRO A 36 -12.38 -10.04 22.56
CA PRO A 36 -13.13 -11.28 22.83
C PRO A 36 -14.59 -11.23 22.33
N THR A 37 -15.17 -10.04 22.17
CA THR A 37 -16.50 -9.79 21.58
C THR A 37 -16.40 -9.21 20.16
N GLY A 38 -15.35 -9.57 19.42
CA GLY A 38 -15.09 -9.02 18.08
C GLY A 38 -16.27 -9.15 17.11
N ASP A 39 -16.64 -8.04 16.49
CA ASP A 39 -17.72 -7.98 15.51
C ASP A 39 -17.26 -8.60 14.18
N ALA A 40 -17.80 -9.79 13.87
CA ALA A 40 -17.48 -10.53 12.66
C ALA A 40 -17.84 -9.78 11.37
N LEU A 41 -18.91 -8.95 11.39
CA LEU A 41 -19.31 -8.14 10.25
C LEU A 41 -18.29 -7.03 10.00
N ARG A 42 -17.84 -6.37 11.08
CA ARG A 42 -16.81 -5.34 11.05
C ARG A 42 -15.46 -5.89 10.60
N LEU A 43 -15.08 -7.07 11.08
CA LEU A 43 -13.88 -7.78 10.60
C LEU A 43 -13.96 -8.12 9.10
N LYS A 44 -15.12 -8.55 8.61
CA LYS A 44 -15.34 -8.83 7.19
C LYS A 44 -15.18 -7.57 6.34
N GLN A 45 -15.78 -6.45 6.77
CA GLN A 45 -15.65 -5.16 6.08
C GLN A 45 -14.20 -4.68 6.05
N LEU A 46 -13.48 -4.73 7.17
CA LEU A 46 -12.07 -4.34 7.24
C LEU A 46 -11.19 -5.20 6.33
N LYS A 47 -11.44 -6.52 6.27
CA LYS A 47 -10.72 -7.43 5.36
C LYS A 47 -11.00 -7.11 3.89
N GLN A 48 -12.23 -6.78 3.53
CA GLN A 48 -12.60 -6.36 2.17
C GLN A 48 -11.93 -5.03 1.81
N GLU A 49 -11.92 -4.06 2.71
CA GLU A 49 -11.24 -2.78 2.50
C GLU A 49 -9.73 -2.96 2.33
N ARG A 50 -9.11 -3.85 3.13
CA ARG A 50 -7.70 -4.23 2.95
C ARG A 50 -7.44 -4.83 1.57
N LEU A 51 -8.31 -5.73 1.10
CA LEU A 51 -8.19 -6.34 -0.22
C LEU A 51 -8.25 -5.26 -1.32
N GLY A 52 -9.23 -4.35 -1.26
CA GLY A 52 -9.35 -3.25 -2.21
C GLY A 52 -8.12 -2.32 -2.22
N LEU A 53 -7.55 -2.02 -1.05
CA LEU A 53 -6.31 -1.24 -0.95
C LEU A 53 -5.12 -1.99 -1.58
N ARG A 54 -4.99 -3.30 -1.34
CA ARG A 54 -3.95 -4.13 -1.94
C ARG A 54 -4.04 -4.14 -3.47
N ASP A 55 -5.24 -4.30 -4.02
CA ASP A 55 -5.44 -4.28 -5.48
C ASP A 55 -5.18 -2.90 -6.08
N ALA A 56 -5.58 -1.82 -5.40
CA ALA A 56 -5.25 -0.46 -5.80
C ALA A 56 -3.73 -0.19 -5.81
N ILE A 57 -2.99 -0.71 -4.81
CA ILE A 57 -1.52 -0.63 -4.76
C ILE A 57 -0.92 -1.38 -5.95
N ARG A 58 -1.35 -2.62 -6.21
CA ARG A 58 -0.86 -3.44 -7.32
C ARG A 58 -1.11 -2.81 -8.68
N LEU A 59 -2.31 -2.27 -8.89
CA LEU A 59 -2.64 -1.55 -10.12
C LEU A 59 -1.74 -0.32 -10.29
N THR A 60 -1.58 0.48 -9.24
CA THR A 60 -0.74 1.69 -9.29
C THR A 60 0.74 1.37 -9.52
N GLN A 61 1.25 0.29 -8.91
CA GLN A 61 2.60 -0.22 -9.16
C GLN A 61 2.77 -0.72 -10.60
N THR A 62 1.76 -1.39 -11.16
CA THR A 62 1.77 -1.86 -12.55
C THR A 62 1.80 -0.69 -13.52
N LEU A 63 0.98 0.35 -13.27
CA LEU A 63 1.00 1.59 -14.03
C LEU A 63 2.35 2.31 -13.93
N LEU A 64 2.95 2.35 -12.75
CA LEU A 64 4.27 2.94 -12.56
C LEU A 64 5.35 2.18 -13.34
N LYS A 65 5.37 0.84 -13.27
CA LYS A 65 6.32 0.00 -14.03
C LYS A 65 6.21 0.19 -15.54
N ARG A 66 4.99 0.38 -16.05
CA ARG A 66 4.75 0.66 -17.48
C ARG A 66 5.26 2.03 -17.90
N LEU A 67 5.22 3.00 -16.99
CA LEU A 67 5.59 4.40 -17.28
C LEU A 67 7.07 4.70 -17.04
N ASP A 68 7.71 3.94 -16.14
CA ASP A 68 9.14 4.04 -15.83
C ASP A 68 9.69 2.60 -15.69
N PRO A 69 10.27 2.03 -16.77
CA PRO A 69 10.87 0.69 -16.74
C PRO A 69 12.20 0.65 -15.99
N ARG A 70 12.67 1.79 -15.46
CA ARG A 70 13.89 1.83 -14.65
C ARG A 70 13.63 1.04 -13.37
N PRO A 71 14.45 0.02 -13.06
CA PRO A 71 14.30 -0.69 -11.80
C PRO A 71 14.48 0.33 -10.69
N VAL A 72 13.42 0.53 -9.90
CA VAL A 72 13.56 1.22 -8.62
C VAL A 72 14.54 0.36 -7.82
N ARG A 73 15.83 0.73 -7.82
CA ARG A 73 16.76 0.20 -6.83
C ARG A 73 16.14 0.60 -5.50
N LEU A 74 15.50 -0.35 -4.85
CA LEU A 74 15.06 -0.20 -3.47
C LEU A 74 16.31 0.20 -2.70
N ALA A 75 16.37 1.48 -2.33
CA ALA A 75 17.34 2.00 -1.39
C ALA A 75 17.13 1.22 -0.09
N GLY A 76 17.93 0.17 0.06
CA GLY A 76 17.75 -0.89 1.05
C GLY A 76 18.91 -1.88 1.04
N GLN A 77 20.10 -1.48 0.57
CA GLN A 77 21.35 -2.06 1.04
C GLN A 77 22.07 -0.97 1.82
N GLN A 78 21.62 -0.81 3.07
CA GLN A 78 22.46 -0.27 4.13
C GLN A 78 23.70 -1.16 4.21
N GLN A 79 24.85 -0.52 4.03
CA GLN A 79 26.12 -0.79 4.69
C GLN A 79 26.21 -2.11 5.47
N PHE A 80 26.96 -3.07 4.94
CA PHE A 80 27.77 -3.95 5.75
C PHE A 80 29.23 -3.57 5.51
N HIS A 81 29.70 -2.58 6.26
CA HIS A 81 31.11 -2.48 6.64
C HIS A 81 31.27 -3.39 7.86
N SER A 82 32.15 -4.39 7.77
CA SER A 82 33.19 -4.73 8.77
C SER A 82 33.63 -6.17 8.59
N GLY A 83 34.95 -6.34 8.51
CA GLY A 83 35.70 -7.58 8.34
C GLY A 83 37.09 -7.21 7.87
#